data_AF-A0A0C3G4V8-F1
#
_entry.id   AF-A0A0C3G4V8-F1
#
_cell.length_a   1.000
_cell.length_b   1.000
_cell.length_c   1.000
_cell.angle_alpha   90.00
_cell.angle_beta   90.00
_cell.angle_gamma   90.00
#
_symmetry.space_group_name_H-M   'P 1'
#
loop_
_entity.id
_entity.type
_entity.pdbx_description
1 polymer ?
#
loop_
_entity_poly.entity_id
_entity_poly.type
_entity_poly.pdbx_seq_one_letter_code
_entity_poly.pdbx_strand_id
1 'polypeptide(L)'
;MHAFNTRYKQQHDDTPSPGLLFSENRKVEVYLLALFQALQHCDRPDLVFGLWDSMEILYDVSPNELLLSQLVRAAIVAINLDNSLEPVEQPSYIALEQNTLSREQARDGILRMMEESRPTKIRWKNSHPGLIARQIWRRAMIIHNPSLVNVQSPILTTAYDGAVSAATFERIATFRHQRLPEKITPTSMLTAFHCYIMLLESMSLWAEVPLIIAWMHAFKIEPPRKLREIIHGLWDEFSRGESRNPEEKRQHARFSKWLRGWTRKCRGHPPLTPTRVREILSGGKNQAGQITSEEQMLPQLLDTRKDARNIDGAEEQRKAEDELHAHGGRSTLIIT
;
A
#
# COMPACT_ATOMS: atom_id res chain seq x y z
N MET A 1 51.58 4.47 -22.96
CA MET A 1 50.32 4.49 -22.18
C MET A 1 49.34 3.45 -22.73
N HIS A 2 49.57 2.14 -22.53
CA HIS A 2 48.62 1.10 -22.96
C HIS A 2 48.62 -0.17 -22.09
N ALA A 3 49.17 -0.11 -20.87
CA ALA A 3 49.41 -1.29 -20.03
C ALA A 3 48.77 -1.22 -18.62
N PHE A 4 47.66 -0.48 -18.46
CA PHE A 4 46.99 -0.35 -17.15
C PHE A 4 45.57 -0.92 -17.09
N ASN A 5 45.03 -1.50 -18.18
CA ASN A 5 43.64 -1.95 -18.24
C ASN A 5 43.40 -3.47 -18.18
N THR A 6 44.44 -4.28 -17.93
CA THR A 6 44.30 -5.75 -17.97
C THR A 6 44.21 -6.40 -16.58
N ARG A 7 44.45 -5.66 -15.48
CA ARG A 7 44.43 -6.24 -14.12
C ARG A 7 43.07 -6.22 -13.40
N TYR A 8 42.06 -5.53 -13.93
CA TYR A 8 40.72 -5.51 -13.33
C TYR A 8 39.79 -6.66 -13.78
N LYS A 9 40.23 -7.49 -14.74
CA LYS A 9 39.41 -8.60 -15.29
C LYS A 9 39.73 -9.99 -14.73
N GLN A 10 40.74 -10.15 -13.88
CA GLN A 10 41.19 -11.47 -13.40
C GLN A 10 40.97 -11.72 -11.90
N GLN A 11 40.22 -10.85 -11.20
CA GLN A 11 40.04 -10.95 -9.75
C GLN A 11 38.57 -11.07 -9.30
N HIS A 12 37.66 -11.44 -10.20
CA HIS A 12 36.22 -11.50 -9.89
C HIS A 12 35.49 -12.69 -10.53
N ASP A 13 36.14 -13.86 -10.58
CA ASP A 13 35.49 -15.13 -10.92
C ASP A 13 35.08 -15.93 -9.67
N ASP A 14 35.09 -15.29 -8.50
CA ASP A 14 34.36 -15.75 -7.31
C ASP A 14 32.93 -15.22 -7.40
N THR A 15 32.16 -15.67 -8.39
CA THR A 15 30.73 -15.41 -8.44
C THR A 15 30.11 -16.16 -7.24
N PRO A 16 29.62 -15.45 -6.21
CA PRO A 16 29.09 -16.11 -5.03
C PRO A 16 27.98 -17.07 -5.46
N SER A 17 27.99 -18.28 -4.90
CA SER A 17 26.98 -19.29 -5.23
C SER A 17 25.58 -18.67 -5.10
N PRO A 18 24.69 -18.85 -6.09
CA PRO A 18 23.39 -18.17 -6.13
C PRO A 18 22.61 -18.24 -4.82
N GLY A 19 22.73 -19.34 -4.07
CA GLY A 19 22.08 -19.53 -2.77
C GLY A 19 22.49 -18.55 -1.66
N LEU A 20 23.69 -17.97 -1.70
CA LEU A 20 24.14 -17.00 -0.68
C LEU A 20 23.55 -15.61 -0.92
N LEU A 21 23.46 -15.16 -2.18
CA LEU A 21 22.87 -13.87 -2.55
C LEU A 21 21.38 -13.76 -2.19
N PHE A 22 20.62 -14.85 -2.34
CA PHE A 22 19.21 -14.88 -1.90
C PHE A 22 19.05 -14.67 -0.39
N SER A 23 20.06 -15.02 0.42
CA SER A 23 19.99 -14.88 1.87
C SER A 23 20.25 -13.44 2.34
N GLU A 24 21.10 -12.69 1.63
CA GLU A 24 21.45 -11.31 1.99
C GLU A 24 20.35 -10.33 1.62
N ASN A 25 19.77 -10.46 0.42
CA ASN A 25 18.66 -9.59 -0.01
C ASN A 25 17.45 -9.68 0.92
N ARG A 26 17.18 -10.88 1.46
CA ARG A 26 16.09 -11.08 2.43
C ARG A 26 16.34 -10.33 3.74
N LYS A 27 17.60 -10.20 4.20
CA LYS A 27 17.92 -9.42 5.41
C LYS A 27 17.68 -7.93 5.16
N VAL A 28 18.15 -7.42 4.02
CA VAL A 28 17.95 -6.03 3.62
C VAL A 28 16.47 -5.69 3.52
N GLU A 29 15.67 -6.58 2.94
CA GLU A 29 14.22 -6.45 2.87
C GLU A 29 13.57 -6.33 4.26
N VAL A 30 13.95 -7.20 5.21
CA VAL A 30 13.45 -7.14 6.60
C VAL A 30 13.81 -5.81 7.25
N TYR A 31 15.03 -5.30 7.05
CA TYR A 31 15.43 -3.99 7.56
C TYR A 31 14.65 -2.84 6.92
N LEU A 32 14.40 -2.88 5.60
CA LEU A 32 13.58 -1.89 4.92
C LEU A 32 12.13 -1.90 5.43
N LEU A 33 11.55 -3.08 5.66
CA LEU A 33 10.23 -3.21 6.26
C LEU A 33 10.17 -2.57 7.65
N ALA A 34 11.14 -2.87 8.50
CA ALA A 34 11.23 -2.29 9.85
C ALA A 34 11.43 -0.77 9.78
N LEU A 35 12.27 -0.28 8.87
CA LEU A 35 12.51 1.14 8.66
C LEU A 35 11.25 1.86 8.18
N PHE A 36 10.51 1.30 7.21
CA PHE A 36 9.25 1.90 6.74
C PHE A 36 8.22 1.99 7.87
N GLN A 37 8.12 0.95 8.69
CA GLN A 37 7.26 0.97 9.86
C GLN A 37 7.70 2.05 10.85
N ALA A 38 8.99 2.13 11.19
CA ALA A 38 9.50 3.15 12.10
C ALA A 38 9.22 4.57 11.59
N LEU A 39 9.47 4.84 10.30
CA LEU A 39 9.19 6.14 9.68
C LEU A 39 7.71 6.50 9.71
N GLN A 40 6.81 5.54 9.51
CA GLN A 40 5.37 5.76 9.65
C GLN A 40 4.95 6.07 11.09
N HIS A 41 5.58 5.45 12.09
CA HIS A 41 5.32 5.75 13.50
C HIS A 41 5.82 7.13 13.91
N CYS A 42 6.88 7.62 13.26
CA CYS A 42 7.39 8.98 13.44
C CYS A 42 6.68 10.03 12.54
N ASP A 43 5.54 9.67 11.94
CA ASP A 43 4.79 10.52 11.00
C ASP A 43 5.64 11.09 9.84
N ARG A 44 6.62 10.31 9.35
CA ARG A 44 7.48 10.66 8.19
C ARG A 44 7.20 9.76 6.97
N PRO A 45 5.97 9.73 6.44
CA PRO A 45 5.68 8.95 5.23
C PRO A 45 6.36 9.52 3.98
N ASP A 46 6.77 10.80 3.99
CA ASP A 46 7.58 11.42 2.94
C ASP A 46 8.91 10.68 2.72
N LEU A 47 9.60 10.31 3.81
CA LEU A 47 10.83 9.52 3.76
C LEU A 47 10.59 8.11 3.19
N VAL A 48 9.43 7.51 3.46
CA VAL A 48 9.05 6.21 2.87
C VAL A 48 8.94 6.33 1.35
N PHE A 49 8.38 7.43 0.83
CA PHE A 49 8.28 7.65 -0.62
C PHE A 49 9.65 7.87 -1.26
N GLY A 50 10.51 8.68 -0.64
CA GLY A 50 11.88 8.88 -1.11
C GLY A 50 12.68 7.56 -1.14
N LEU A 51 12.60 6.77 -0.07
CA LEU A 51 13.24 5.45 0.00
C LEU A 51 12.66 4.50 -1.04
N TRP A 52 11.33 4.49 -1.24
CA TRP A 52 10.69 3.67 -2.28
C TRP A 52 11.23 3.97 -3.67
N ASP A 53 11.37 5.25 -4.03
CA ASP A 53 11.90 5.67 -5.33
C ASP A 53 13.40 5.37 -5.51
N SER A 54 14.11 5.06 -4.41
CA SER A 54 15.56 4.88 -4.38
C SER A 54 16.01 3.46 -4.01
N MET A 55 15.11 2.58 -3.56
CA MET A 55 15.51 1.32 -2.92
C MET A 55 16.24 0.35 -3.85
N GLU A 56 15.89 0.30 -5.14
CA GLU A 56 16.58 -0.53 -6.12
C GLU A 56 18.02 -0.03 -6.32
N ILE A 57 18.23 1.29 -6.41
CA ILE A 57 19.55 1.89 -6.61
C ILE A 57 20.41 1.78 -5.34
N LEU A 58 19.81 2.00 -4.17
CA LEU A 58 20.51 2.03 -2.89
C LEU A 58 20.81 0.63 -2.33
N TYR A 59 19.91 -0.32 -2.55
CA TYR A 59 19.93 -1.60 -1.84
C TYR A 59 19.85 -2.83 -2.77
N ASP A 60 19.68 -2.64 -4.08
CA ASP A 60 19.41 -3.72 -5.05
C ASP A 60 18.20 -4.58 -4.65
N VAL A 61 17.24 -3.98 -3.95
CA VAL A 61 16.00 -4.62 -3.51
C VAL A 61 14.87 -4.22 -4.43
N SER A 62 14.22 -5.20 -5.04
CA SER A 62 12.96 -5.00 -5.75
C SER A 62 11.80 -4.91 -4.76
N PRO A 63 10.76 -4.10 -5.04
CA PRO A 63 9.55 -4.09 -4.23
C PRO A 63 8.98 -5.50 -4.11
N ASN A 64 8.38 -5.81 -2.97
CA ASN A 64 7.54 -6.99 -2.80
C ASN A 64 6.18 -6.62 -2.22
N GLU A 65 5.32 -7.61 -2.02
CA GLU A 65 3.96 -7.37 -1.56
C GLU A 65 3.88 -6.84 -0.11
N LEU A 66 4.86 -7.14 0.74
CA LEU A 66 4.97 -6.57 2.09
C LEU A 66 5.42 -5.11 2.03
N LEU A 67 6.46 -4.81 1.25
CA LEU A 67 6.93 -3.44 1.03
C LEU A 67 5.83 -2.60 0.37
N LEU A 68 5.11 -3.16 -0.59
CA LEU A 68 3.98 -2.51 -1.25
C LEU A 68 2.83 -2.24 -0.27
N SER A 69 2.56 -3.16 0.66
CA SER A 69 1.59 -2.93 1.74
C SER A 69 2.03 -1.79 2.66
N GLN A 70 3.33 -1.72 3.00
CA GLN A 70 3.86 -0.59 3.77
C GLN A 70 3.79 0.72 2.99
N LEU A 71 4.07 0.73 1.69
CA LEU A 71 3.92 1.92 0.87
C LEU A 71 2.49 2.45 0.90
N VAL A 72 1.51 1.57 0.73
CA VAL A 72 0.08 1.94 0.78
C VAL A 72 -0.29 2.49 2.17
N ARG A 73 0.23 1.91 3.25
CA ARG A 73 0.05 2.44 4.61
C ARG A 73 0.67 3.82 4.78
N ALA A 74 1.88 4.05 4.27
CA ALA A 74 2.51 5.37 4.29
C ALA A 74 1.66 6.40 3.54
N ALA A 75 1.05 6.03 2.42
CA ALA A 75 0.13 6.91 1.71
C ALA A 75 -1.13 7.24 2.54
N ILE A 76 -1.71 6.27 3.25
CA ILE A 76 -2.83 6.52 4.18
C ILE A 76 -2.41 7.47 5.31
N VAL A 77 -1.23 7.25 5.90
CA VAL A 77 -0.68 8.16 6.93
C VAL A 77 -0.51 9.56 6.36
N ALA A 78 0.05 9.69 5.15
CA ALA A 78 0.21 10.98 4.51
C ALA A 78 -1.13 11.70 4.25
N ILE A 79 -2.18 10.99 3.84
CA ILE A 79 -3.53 11.55 3.68
C ILE A 79 -4.06 12.09 5.01
N ASN A 80 -3.91 11.32 6.09
CA ASN A 80 -4.40 11.71 7.42
C ASN A 80 -3.61 12.88 8.03
N LEU A 81 -2.36 13.09 7.61
CA LEU A 81 -1.54 14.23 8.03
C LEU A 81 -1.76 15.47 7.17
N ASP A 82 -2.34 15.32 5.97
CA ASP A 82 -2.62 16.44 5.08
C ASP A 82 -3.89 17.16 5.56
N ASN A 83 -3.71 18.28 6.25
CA ASN A 83 -4.80 19.14 6.68
C ASN A 83 -5.31 20.07 5.57
N SER A 84 -4.78 19.97 4.34
CA SER A 84 -5.27 20.80 3.24
C SER A 84 -6.66 20.35 2.81
N LEU A 85 -7.60 21.29 2.73
CA LEU A 85 -8.94 21.08 2.17
C LEU A 85 -8.94 21.09 0.64
N GLU A 86 -7.77 20.88 0.02
CA GLU A 86 -7.65 20.93 -1.43
C GLU A 86 -8.31 19.68 -2.04
N PRO A 87 -9.21 19.86 -3.03
CA PRO A 87 -9.76 18.73 -3.74
C PRO A 87 -8.63 17.98 -4.45
N VAL A 88 -8.60 16.67 -4.26
CA VAL A 88 -7.65 15.80 -4.95
C VAL A 88 -8.13 15.61 -6.39
N GLU A 89 -7.56 16.36 -7.32
CA GLU A 89 -7.76 16.09 -8.75
C GLU A 89 -7.31 14.66 -9.04
N GLN A 90 -8.17 13.86 -9.68
CA GLN A 90 -7.86 12.49 -10.08
C GLN A 90 -7.37 12.50 -11.53
N PRO A 91 -6.05 12.59 -11.79
CA PRO A 91 -5.54 12.44 -13.13
C PRO A 91 -5.89 11.03 -13.63
N SER A 92 -6.25 10.94 -14.91
CA SER A 92 -6.46 9.66 -15.58
C SER A 92 -5.19 8.81 -15.60
N TYR A 93 -4.02 9.44 -15.48
CA TYR A 93 -2.72 8.81 -15.47
C TYR A 93 -1.65 9.70 -14.81
N ILE A 94 -0.83 9.13 -13.93
CA ILE A 94 0.40 9.79 -13.42
C ILE A 94 1.59 9.11 -14.08
N ALA A 95 2.44 9.88 -14.76
CA ALA A 95 3.69 9.36 -15.29
C ALA A 95 4.59 8.97 -14.12
N LEU A 96 4.88 7.67 -13.99
CA LEU A 96 5.89 7.20 -13.06
C LEU A 96 7.25 7.33 -13.77
N GLU A 97 7.81 8.55 -13.71
CA GLU A 97 9.13 8.82 -14.29
C GLU A 97 10.18 7.88 -13.72
N GLN A 98 11.11 7.47 -14.59
CA GLN A 98 12.25 6.66 -14.20
C GLN A 98 13.22 7.54 -13.42
N ASN A 99 13.68 7.04 -12.28
CA ASN A 99 14.68 7.71 -11.50
C ASN A 99 16.05 7.50 -12.17
N THR A 100 16.59 8.54 -12.81
CA THR A 100 17.91 8.51 -13.46
C THR A 100 19.05 8.90 -12.50
N LEU A 101 18.76 8.93 -11.19
CA LEU A 101 19.70 9.35 -10.16
C LEU A 101 20.86 8.36 -10.02
N SER A 102 22.05 8.89 -9.76
CA SER A 102 23.17 8.08 -9.28
C SER A 102 22.89 7.58 -7.86
N ARG A 103 23.62 6.54 -7.42
CA ARG A 103 23.50 6.01 -6.06
C ARG A 103 23.85 7.06 -5.01
N GLU A 104 24.86 7.90 -5.27
CA GLU A 104 25.26 9.01 -4.41
C GLU A 104 24.14 10.05 -4.31
N GLN A 105 23.55 10.45 -5.44
CA GLN A 105 22.45 11.41 -5.46
C GLN A 105 21.22 10.90 -4.71
N ALA A 106 20.88 9.62 -4.88
CA ALA A 106 19.80 8.98 -4.15
C ALA A 106 20.07 9.00 -2.63
N ARG A 107 21.27 8.61 -2.21
CA ARG A 107 21.67 8.60 -0.80
C ARG A 107 21.61 10.00 -0.19
N ASP A 108 22.25 10.96 -0.84
CA ASP A 108 22.36 12.33 -0.34
C ASP A 108 20.97 13.00 -0.30
N GLY A 109 20.08 12.65 -1.24
CA GLY A 109 18.67 13.05 -1.22
C GLY A 109 17.93 12.55 0.03
N ILE A 110 18.08 11.28 0.40
CA ILE A 110 17.46 10.72 1.61
C ILE A 110 18.03 11.37 2.88
N LEU A 111 19.36 11.53 2.96
CA LEU A 111 20.00 12.18 4.11
C LEU A 111 19.49 13.60 4.30
N ARG A 112 19.41 14.37 3.21
CA ARG A 112 18.83 15.72 3.25
C ARG A 112 17.37 15.71 3.74
N MET A 113 16.54 14.79 3.24
CA MET A 113 15.16 14.67 3.73
C MET A 113 15.09 14.33 5.23
N MET A 114 16.06 13.55 5.76
CA MET A 114 16.12 13.23 7.19
C MET A 114 16.52 14.44 8.04
N GLU A 115 17.40 15.30 7.53
CA GLU A 115 17.80 16.56 8.18
C GLU A 115 16.68 17.61 8.14
N GLU A 116 15.86 17.60 7.10
CA GLU A 116 14.71 18.48 6.96
C GLU A 116 13.57 18.09 7.92
N SER A 117 12.89 19.11 8.46
CA SER A 117 11.63 18.93 9.18
C SER A 117 10.55 18.34 8.28
N ARG A 118 9.61 17.58 8.86
CA ARG A 118 8.45 17.05 8.13
C ARG A 118 7.77 18.18 7.33
N PRO A 119 7.53 17.99 6.02
CA PRO A 119 6.83 19.01 5.25
C PRO A 119 5.39 19.18 5.77
N THR A 120 4.89 20.41 5.79
CA THR A 120 3.50 20.71 6.19
C THR A 120 2.49 20.04 5.25
N LYS A 121 2.88 19.85 4.00
CA LYS A 121 2.07 19.22 2.97
C LYS A 121 2.87 18.11 2.29
N ILE A 122 2.40 16.89 2.46
CA ILE A 122 3.12 15.71 1.99
C ILE A 122 2.72 15.43 0.53
N ARG A 123 3.67 15.65 -0.39
CA ARG A 123 3.50 15.35 -1.82
C ARG A 123 4.49 14.26 -2.22
N TRP A 124 4.05 13.40 -3.13
CA TRP A 124 4.92 12.41 -3.77
C TRP A 124 4.98 12.72 -5.27
N LYS A 125 6.18 12.98 -5.81
CA LYS A 125 6.38 13.42 -7.20
C LYS A 125 5.42 14.54 -7.61
N ASN A 126 5.35 15.58 -6.76
CA ASN A 126 4.45 16.73 -6.91
C ASN A 126 2.94 16.40 -6.99
N SER A 127 2.55 15.19 -6.61
CA SER A 127 1.17 14.69 -6.68
C SER A 127 0.68 14.20 -5.31
N HIS A 128 -0.62 13.90 -5.22
CA HIS A 128 -1.23 13.33 -4.03
C HIS A 128 -0.70 11.88 -3.80
N PRO A 129 -0.14 11.58 -2.61
CA PRO A 129 0.53 10.30 -2.36
C PRO A 129 -0.41 9.09 -2.51
N GLY A 130 -1.67 9.24 -2.13
CA GLY A 130 -2.67 8.19 -2.31
C GLY A 130 -2.90 7.79 -3.77
N LEU A 131 -2.84 8.75 -4.71
CA LEU A 131 -3.05 8.46 -6.13
C LEU A 131 -1.86 7.69 -6.72
N ILE A 132 -0.64 8.07 -6.35
CA ILE A 132 0.57 7.37 -6.79
C ILE A 132 0.61 5.95 -6.21
N ALA A 133 0.38 5.81 -4.90
CA ALA A 133 0.36 4.50 -4.25
C ALA A 133 -0.71 3.59 -4.87
N ARG A 134 -1.90 4.14 -5.16
CA ARG A 134 -2.97 3.43 -5.87
C ARG A 134 -2.50 2.92 -7.23
N GLN A 135 -1.88 3.77 -8.04
CA GLN A 135 -1.40 3.40 -9.37
C GLN A 135 -0.28 2.34 -9.32
N ILE A 136 0.69 2.50 -8.42
CA ILE A 136 1.79 1.55 -8.23
C ILE A 136 1.23 0.18 -7.82
N TRP A 137 0.30 0.16 -6.86
CA TRP A 137 -0.29 -1.09 -6.39
C TRP A 137 -1.03 -1.85 -7.49
N ARG A 138 -1.90 -1.16 -8.24
CA ARG A 138 -2.65 -1.78 -9.35
C ARG A 138 -1.71 -2.31 -10.42
N ARG A 139 -0.68 -1.54 -10.74
CA ARG A 139 0.34 -1.93 -11.71
C ARG A 139 1.08 -3.18 -11.28
N ALA A 140 1.51 -3.25 -10.02
CA ALA A 140 2.13 -4.44 -9.46
C ALA A 140 1.20 -5.65 -9.62
N MET A 141 -0.06 -5.55 -9.18
CA MET A 141 -1.01 -6.67 -9.28
C MET A 141 -1.20 -7.19 -10.71
N ILE A 142 -1.34 -6.29 -11.69
CA ILE A 142 -1.57 -6.64 -13.09
C ILE A 142 -0.32 -7.22 -13.74
N ILE A 143 0.87 -6.67 -13.46
CA ILE A 143 2.10 -7.20 -14.04
C ILE A 143 2.36 -8.63 -13.56
N HIS A 144 2.07 -8.93 -12.29
CA HIS A 144 2.18 -10.30 -11.79
C HIS A 144 1.04 -11.20 -12.26
N ASN A 145 -0.13 -10.63 -12.56
CA ASN A 145 -1.32 -11.39 -12.94
C ASN A 145 -2.08 -10.69 -14.08
N PRO A 146 -1.60 -10.81 -15.32
CA PRO A 146 -2.19 -10.10 -16.46
C PRO A 146 -3.67 -10.46 -16.71
N SER A 147 -4.11 -11.63 -16.25
CA SER A 147 -5.52 -12.06 -16.32
C SER A 147 -6.48 -11.15 -15.55
N LEU A 148 -6.00 -10.37 -14.56
CA LEU A 148 -6.81 -9.43 -13.80
C LEU A 148 -7.42 -8.31 -14.67
N VAL A 149 -6.81 -8.01 -15.80
CA VAL A 149 -7.35 -7.03 -16.78
C VAL A 149 -8.72 -7.47 -17.30
N ASN A 150 -8.96 -8.78 -17.38
CA ASN A 150 -10.21 -9.36 -17.87
C ASN A 150 -11.24 -9.63 -16.76
N VAL A 151 -10.87 -9.40 -15.49
CA VAL A 151 -11.79 -9.63 -14.36
C VAL A 151 -12.79 -8.50 -14.31
N GLN A 152 -14.06 -8.82 -14.56
CA GLN A 152 -15.15 -7.87 -14.50
C GLN A 152 -15.57 -7.59 -13.05
N SER A 153 -15.88 -6.32 -12.76
CA SER A 153 -16.54 -5.95 -11.51
C SER A 153 -17.94 -6.58 -11.44
N PRO A 154 -18.39 -7.09 -10.29
CA PRO A 154 -19.73 -7.65 -10.11
C PRO A 154 -20.85 -6.60 -10.24
N ILE A 155 -20.49 -5.31 -10.30
CA ILE A 155 -21.41 -4.21 -10.56
C ILE A 155 -20.88 -3.31 -11.67
N LEU A 156 -21.81 -2.72 -12.43
CA LEU A 156 -21.51 -1.72 -13.44
C LEU A 156 -21.44 -0.35 -12.78
N THR A 157 -20.25 0.14 -12.47
CA THR A 157 -20.09 1.51 -11.98
C THR A 157 -20.30 2.50 -13.14
N THR A 158 -21.55 2.92 -13.36
CA THR A 158 -21.95 3.90 -14.37
C THR A 158 -21.45 5.32 -14.04
N ALA A 159 -21.19 5.60 -12.77
CA ALA A 159 -20.66 6.88 -12.30
C ALA A 159 -19.15 7.06 -12.56
N TYR A 160 -18.46 6.00 -13.00
CA TYR A 160 -17.05 6.07 -13.38
C TYR A 160 -16.97 6.27 -14.90
N ASP A 161 -17.16 7.51 -15.36
CA ASP A 161 -16.88 7.90 -16.76
C ASP A 161 -15.37 7.83 -17.05
N GLY A 162 -14.56 7.89 -15.99
CA GLY A 162 -13.16 7.46 -15.99
C GLY A 162 -13.00 5.94 -15.85
N ALA A 163 -13.92 5.14 -16.45
CA ALA A 163 -13.77 3.70 -16.57
C ALA A 163 -12.31 3.46 -16.87
N VAL A 164 -11.62 2.77 -15.96
CA VAL A 164 -10.22 2.42 -16.14
C VAL A 164 -10.26 1.46 -17.31
N SER A 165 -10.27 2.03 -18.51
CA SER A 165 -10.57 1.28 -19.70
C SER A 165 -9.44 0.30 -19.87
N ALA A 166 -9.68 -0.77 -20.62
CA ALA A 166 -8.60 -1.65 -21.03
C ALA A 166 -7.37 -0.83 -21.52
N ALA A 167 -7.58 0.33 -22.16
CA ALA A 167 -6.52 1.23 -22.58
C ALA A 167 -5.74 1.89 -21.42
N THR A 168 -6.38 2.20 -20.28
CA THR A 168 -5.65 2.69 -19.09
C THR A 168 -4.78 1.57 -18.50
N PHE A 169 -5.28 0.33 -18.52
CA PHE A 169 -4.51 -0.83 -18.08
C PHE A 169 -3.39 -1.22 -19.06
N GLU A 170 -3.60 -1.09 -20.37
CA GLU A 170 -2.56 -1.30 -21.39
C GLU A 170 -1.40 -0.32 -21.23
N ARG A 171 -1.69 0.95 -20.93
CA ARG A 171 -0.66 1.96 -20.62
C ARG A 171 0.11 1.67 -19.34
N ILE A 172 -0.52 0.97 -18.39
CA ILE A 172 0.12 0.53 -17.14
C ILE A 172 1.09 -0.64 -17.42
N ALA A 173 0.76 -1.52 -18.37
CA ALA A 173 1.55 -2.71 -18.71
C ALA A 173 2.81 -2.43 -19.55
N THR A 174 2.87 -1.32 -20.30
CA THR A 174 3.99 -0.99 -21.19
C THR A 174 5.26 -0.53 -20.48
N PHE A 175 5.19 -0.12 -19.21
CA PHE A 175 6.38 0.27 -18.45
C PHE A 175 7.08 -0.97 -17.86
N ARG A 176 8.18 -1.40 -18.51
CA ARG A 176 8.92 -2.64 -18.18
C ARG A 176 10.13 -2.48 -17.25
N HIS A 177 10.41 -1.27 -16.73
CA HIS A 177 11.74 -0.96 -16.18
C HIS A 177 11.81 -0.75 -14.66
N GLN A 178 10.72 -0.96 -13.91
CA GLN A 178 10.85 -1.21 -12.47
C GLN A 178 10.83 -2.72 -12.29
N ARG A 179 11.90 -3.30 -11.74
CA ARG A 179 11.89 -4.71 -11.35
C ARG A 179 10.81 -4.86 -10.29
N LEU A 180 9.67 -5.43 -10.68
CA LEU A 180 8.56 -5.72 -9.79
C LEU A 180 8.78 -7.08 -9.13
N PRO A 181 8.14 -7.36 -7.98
CA PRO A 181 8.45 -8.53 -7.15
C PRO A 181 8.51 -9.84 -7.93
N GLU A 182 9.59 -10.61 -7.85
CA GLU A 182 9.68 -11.86 -8.62
C GLU A 182 8.59 -12.89 -8.25
N LYS A 183 8.00 -12.80 -7.05
CA LYS A 183 6.94 -13.72 -6.61
C LYS A 183 6.05 -13.13 -5.53
N ILE A 184 4.77 -12.95 -5.84
CA ILE A 184 3.75 -12.58 -4.86
C ILE A 184 3.19 -13.86 -4.21
N THR A 185 3.25 -13.94 -2.88
CA THR A 185 2.63 -15.04 -2.12
C THR A 185 1.18 -14.74 -1.72
N PRO A 186 0.29 -15.74 -1.66
CA PRO A 186 -1.13 -15.55 -1.33
C PRO A 186 -1.43 -15.02 0.07
N THR A 187 -0.67 -15.44 1.10
CA THR A 187 -0.82 -14.91 2.47
C THR A 187 -0.58 -13.40 2.48
N SER A 188 0.48 -12.98 1.80
CA SER A 188 0.87 -11.59 1.73
C SER A 188 -0.02 -10.77 0.78
N MET A 189 -0.65 -11.41 -0.23
CA MET A 189 -1.71 -10.77 -1.03
C MET A 189 -2.89 -10.32 -0.19
N LEU A 190 -3.34 -11.12 0.80
CA LEU A 190 -4.49 -10.71 1.63
C LEU A 190 -4.21 -9.39 2.37
N THR A 191 -3.00 -9.26 2.92
CA THR A 191 -2.57 -8.02 3.58
C THR A 191 -2.51 -6.86 2.58
N ALA A 192 -1.99 -7.10 1.38
CA ALA A 192 -1.93 -6.08 0.33
C ALA A 192 -3.32 -5.61 -0.12
N PHE A 193 -4.28 -6.54 -0.29
CA PHE A 193 -5.68 -6.23 -0.60
C PHE A 193 -6.35 -5.42 0.50
N HIS A 194 -6.17 -5.83 1.76
CA HIS A 194 -6.71 -5.10 2.90
C HIS A 194 -6.16 -3.67 2.95
N CYS A 195 -4.83 -3.49 2.84
CA CYS A 195 -4.23 -2.15 2.85
C CYS A 195 -4.75 -1.30 1.68
N TYR A 196 -4.91 -1.88 0.49
CA TYR A 196 -5.45 -1.16 -0.66
C TYR A 196 -6.91 -0.74 -0.47
N ILE A 197 -7.76 -1.59 0.11
CA ILE A 197 -9.15 -1.23 0.44
C ILE A 197 -9.20 -0.07 1.45
N MET A 198 -8.33 -0.09 2.48
CA MET A 198 -8.21 1.03 3.43
C MET A 198 -7.70 2.32 2.76
N LEU A 199 -6.88 2.22 1.72
CA LEU A 199 -6.46 3.38 0.94
C LEU A 199 -7.62 3.94 0.13
N LEU A 200 -8.38 3.09 -0.56
CA LEU A 200 -9.60 3.53 -1.25
C LEU A 200 -10.56 4.21 -0.29
N GLU A 201 -10.64 3.72 0.95
CA GLU A 201 -11.40 4.35 2.02
C GLU A 201 -10.95 5.76 2.36
N SER A 202 -9.67 5.90 2.63
CA SER A 202 -9.07 7.19 2.98
C SER A 202 -9.24 8.23 1.86
N MET A 203 -9.50 7.78 0.62
CA MET A 203 -9.70 8.63 -0.55
C MET A 203 -11.15 8.73 -1.02
N SER A 204 -12.10 8.11 -0.32
CA SER A 204 -13.51 8.01 -0.73
C SER A 204 -13.70 7.41 -2.15
N LEU A 205 -12.81 6.50 -2.55
CA LEU A 205 -12.80 5.81 -3.85
C LEU A 205 -13.57 4.48 -3.82
N TRP A 206 -14.77 4.52 -3.23
CA TRP A 206 -15.57 3.34 -2.94
C TRP A 206 -15.94 2.51 -4.17
N ALA A 207 -16.18 3.19 -5.29
CA ALA A 207 -16.57 2.58 -6.55
C ALA A 207 -15.57 1.51 -7.04
N GLU A 208 -14.31 1.56 -6.61
CA GLU A 208 -13.31 0.54 -6.97
C GLU A 208 -13.37 -0.72 -6.12
N VAL A 209 -13.91 -0.65 -4.89
CA VAL A 209 -13.91 -1.78 -3.95
C VAL A 209 -14.48 -3.05 -4.59
N PRO A 210 -15.63 -3.04 -5.30
CA PRO A 210 -16.17 -4.23 -5.95
C PRO A 210 -15.23 -4.91 -6.94
N LEU A 211 -14.45 -4.15 -7.72
CA LEU A 211 -13.45 -4.69 -8.63
C LEU A 211 -12.31 -5.38 -7.86
N ILE A 212 -11.85 -4.76 -6.78
CA ILE A 212 -10.80 -5.33 -5.92
C ILE A 212 -11.26 -6.62 -5.26
N ILE A 213 -12.52 -6.68 -4.82
CA ILE A 213 -13.13 -7.90 -4.30
C ILE A 213 -13.25 -8.97 -5.39
N ALA A 214 -13.56 -8.58 -6.64
CA ALA A 214 -13.54 -9.51 -7.77
C ALA A 214 -12.13 -10.07 -8.04
N TRP A 215 -11.08 -9.24 -7.90
CA TRP A 215 -9.69 -9.69 -7.99
C TRP A 215 -9.35 -10.68 -6.87
N MET A 216 -9.73 -10.41 -5.62
CA MET A 216 -9.57 -11.36 -4.52
C MET A 216 -10.26 -12.70 -4.82
N HIS A 217 -11.47 -12.66 -5.38
CA HIS A 217 -12.18 -13.86 -5.82
C HIS A 217 -11.44 -14.62 -6.92
N ALA A 218 -10.88 -13.94 -7.92
CA ALA A 218 -10.08 -14.55 -8.98
C ALA A 218 -8.83 -15.25 -8.42
N PHE A 219 -8.22 -14.70 -7.38
CA PHE A 219 -7.11 -15.33 -6.65
C PHE A 219 -7.54 -16.42 -5.67
N LYS A 220 -8.84 -16.66 -5.50
CA LYS A 220 -9.39 -17.56 -4.48
C LYS A 220 -8.99 -17.14 -3.04
N ILE A 221 -8.78 -15.85 -2.80
CA ILE A 221 -8.47 -15.29 -1.49
C ILE A 221 -9.76 -14.88 -0.81
N GLU A 222 -10.16 -15.59 0.24
CA GLU A 222 -11.35 -15.23 1.01
C GLU A 222 -11.04 -14.03 1.94
N PRO A 223 -11.85 -12.95 1.91
CA PRO A 223 -11.68 -11.85 2.85
C PRO A 223 -12.03 -12.33 4.27
N PRO A 224 -11.20 -12.02 5.28
CA PRO A 224 -11.48 -12.35 6.67
C PRO A 224 -12.75 -11.64 7.12
N ARG A 225 -13.39 -12.17 8.18
CA ARG A 225 -14.67 -11.64 8.68
C ARG A 225 -14.64 -10.12 8.89
N LYS A 226 -13.58 -9.60 9.53
CA LYS A 226 -13.41 -8.16 9.78
C LYS A 226 -13.39 -7.34 8.49
N LEU A 227 -12.68 -7.80 7.46
CA LEU A 227 -12.63 -7.11 6.17
C LEU A 227 -14.00 -7.14 5.47
N ARG A 228 -14.75 -8.24 5.59
CA ARG A 228 -16.13 -8.31 5.06
C ARG A 228 -17.06 -7.31 5.73
N GLU A 229 -16.96 -7.16 7.05
CA GLU A 229 -17.73 -6.18 7.81
C GLU A 229 -17.39 -4.75 7.36
N ILE A 230 -16.10 -4.45 7.16
CA ILE A 230 -15.64 -3.18 6.58
C ILE A 230 -16.26 -2.98 5.19
N ILE A 231 -16.07 -3.91 4.25
CA ILE A 231 -16.61 -3.81 2.88
C ILE A 231 -18.13 -3.56 2.88
N HIS A 232 -18.88 -4.23 3.75
CA HIS A 232 -20.32 -4.01 3.88
C HIS A 232 -20.64 -2.61 4.44
N GLY A 233 -19.94 -2.16 5.48
CA GLY A 233 -20.14 -0.83 6.06
C GLY A 233 -19.84 0.28 5.06
N LEU A 234 -18.71 0.20 4.37
CA LEU A 234 -18.30 1.16 3.33
C LEU A 234 -19.33 1.25 2.20
N TRP A 235 -19.85 0.10 1.77
CA TRP A 235 -20.79 0.05 0.67
C TRP A 235 -22.20 0.52 1.08
N ASP A 236 -22.59 0.26 2.33
CA ASP A 236 -23.81 0.80 2.93
C ASP A 236 -23.73 2.33 3.04
N GLU A 237 -22.59 2.88 3.46
CA GLU A 237 -22.35 4.33 3.53
C GLU A 237 -22.41 4.98 2.15
N PHE A 238 -21.70 4.41 1.17
CA PHE A 238 -21.76 4.84 -0.23
C PHE A 238 -23.20 4.85 -0.76
N SER A 239 -24.02 3.86 -0.38
CA SER A 239 -25.42 3.77 -0.82
C SER A 239 -26.38 4.68 -0.04
N ARG A 240 -26.01 5.14 1.15
CA ARG A 240 -26.79 6.10 1.95
C ARG A 240 -26.55 7.54 1.51
N GLY A 241 -25.41 7.84 0.90
CA GLY A 241 -25.05 9.16 0.39
C GLY A 241 -26.02 9.60 -0.71
N GLU A 242 -27.17 10.17 -0.32
CA GLU A 242 -28.21 10.87 -1.09
C GLU A 242 -28.67 10.33 -2.44
N SER A 243 -28.21 9.15 -2.84
CA SER A 243 -28.54 8.58 -4.12
C SER A 243 -30.00 8.15 -4.12
N ARG A 244 -30.84 9.06 -4.62
CA ARG A 244 -32.22 8.76 -5.03
C ARG A 244 -32.24 7.84 -6.25
N ASN A 245 -31.09 7.50 -6.83
CA ASN A 245 -31.00 6.65 -8.01
C ASN A 245 -31.39 5.20 -7.66
N PRO A 246 -32.54 4.70 -8.16
CA PRO A 246 -32.95 3.32 -7.91
C PRO A 246 -31.95 2.29 -8.46
N GLU A 247 -31.15 2.67 -9.46
CA GLU A 247 -30.17 1.78 -10.06
C GLU A 247 -29.00 1.50 -9.11
N GLU A 248 -28.52 2.49 -8.36
CA GLU A 248 -27.45 2.29 -7.38
C GLU A 248 -27.89 1.37 -6.25
N LYS A 249 -29.14 1.49 -5.79
CA LYS A 249 -29.75 0.54 -4.84
C LYS A 249 -29.80 -0.88 -5.39
N ARG A 250 -30.13 -1.05 -6.69
CA ARG A 250 -30.10 -2.36 -7.36
C ARG A 250 -28.67 -2.91 -7.46
N GLN A 251 -27.70 -2.06 -7.75
CA GLN A 251 -26.28 -2.44 -7.79
C GLN A 251 -25.79 -2.86 -6.40
N HIS A 252 -26.16 -2.16 -5.34
CA HIS A 252 -25.89 -2.56 -3.95
C HIS A 252 -26.48 -3.94 -3.65
N ALA A 253 -27.74 -4.16 -3.97
CA ALA A 253 -28.39 -5.45 -3.75
C ALA A 253 -27.69 -6.57 -4.53
N ARG A 254 -27.25 -6.31 -5.77
CA ARG A 254 -26.49 -7.24 -6.61
C ARG A 254 -25.11 -7.54 -6.01
N PHE A 255 -24.33 -6.53 -5.63
CA PHE A 255 -23.02 -6.70 -5.02
C PHE A 255 -23.12 -7.49 -3.71
N SER A 256 -24.05 -7.11 -2.83
CA SER A 256 -24.31 -7.78 -1.57
C SER A 256 -24.72 -9.25 -1.76
N LYS A 257 -25.57 -9.53 -2.76
CA LYS A 257 -25.96 -10.91 -3.11
C LYS A 257 -24.77 -11.70 -3.63
N TRP A 258 -23.95 -11.11 -4.48
CA TRP A 258 -22.75 -11.73 -5.04
C TRP A 258 -21.72 -12.05 -3.94
N LEU A 259 -21.40 -11.09 -3.07
CA LEU A 259 -20.44 -11.25 -1.96
C LEU A 259 -20.91 -12.32 -0.96
N ARG A 260 -22.20 -12.35 -0.62
CA ARG A 260 -22.78 -13.42 0.21
C ARG A 260 -22.73 -14.78 -0.49
N GLY A 261 -22.99 -14.82 -1.79
CA GLY A 261 -22.92 -16.05 -2.58
C GLY A 261 -21.51 -16.64 -2.61
N TRP A 262 -20.51 -15.78 -2.81
CA TRP A 262 -19.10 -16.17 -2.77
C TRP A 262 -18.70 -16.69 -1.38
N THR A 263 -18.93 -15.92 -0.32
CA THR A 263 -18.51 -16.28 1.04
C THR A 263 -19.21 -17.53 1.57
N ARG A 264 -20.44 -17.83 1.14
CA ARG A 264 -21.12 -19.10 1.47
C ARG A 264 -20.44 -20.30 0.83
N LYS A 265 -20.02 -20.20 -0.43
CA LYS A 265 -19.32 -21.30 -1.12
C LYS A 265 -17.99 -21.65 -0.45
N CYS A 266 -17.29 -20.65 0.10
CA CYS A 266 -16.03 -20.87 0.79
C CYS A 266 -16.15 -21.61 2.12
N ARG A 267 -17.30 -21.52 2.83
CA ARG A 267 -17.51 -22.21 4.13
C ARG A 267 -17.46 -23.75 4.05
N GLY A 268 -17.59 -24.33 2.85
CA GLY A 268 -17.49 -25.78 2.63
C GLY A 268 -16.09 -26.27 2.29
N HIS A 269 -15.12 -25.36 2.08
CA HIS A 269 -13.75 -25.72 1.75
C HIS A 269 -12.85 -25.49 2.96
N PRO A 270 -12.01 -26.47 3.35
CA PRO A 270 -10.99 -26.20 4.35
C PRO A 270 -10.12 -25.03 3.86
N PRO A 271 -9.67 -24.15 4.77
CA PRO A 271 -8.83 -23.01 4.40
C PRO A 271 -7.66 -23.49 3.53
N LEU A 272 -7.37 -22.74 2.46
CA LEU A 272 -6.28 -23.08 1.56
C LEU A 272 -4.98 -23.10 2.37
N THR A 273 -4.41 -24.29 2.55
CA THR A 273 -3.08 -24.41 3.12
C THR A 273 -2.07 -23.77 2.15
N PRO A 274 -0.95 -23.20 2.63
CA PRO A 274 0.09 -22.65 1.76
C PRO A 274 0.53 -23.64 0.66
N THR A 275 0.53 -24.94 0.97
CA THR A 275 0.77 -26.05 0.03
C THR A 275 -0.23 -26.08 -1.12
N ARG A 276 -1.52 -25.98 -0.81
CA ARG A 276 -2.59 -26.05 -1.82
C ARG A 276 -2.63 -24.83 -2.73
N VAL A 277 -2.25 -23.66 -2.21
CA VAL A 277 -2.13 -22.48 -3.08
C VAL A 277 -0.93 -22.60 -4.01
N ARG A 278 0.20 -23.16 -3.54
CA ARG A 278 1.33 -23.46 -4.43
C ARG A 278 0.96 -24.45 -5.52
N GLU A 279 0.21 -25.51 -5.21
CA GLU A 279 -0.26 -26.50 -6.20
C GLU A 279 -1.18 -25.87 -7.27
N ILE A 280 -2.07 -24.97 -6.86
CA ILE A 280 -2.98 -24.26 -7.77
C ILE A 280 -2.23 -23.27 -8.66
N LEU A 281 -1.21 -22.59 -8.13
CA LEU A 281 -0.43 -21.60 -8.87
C LEU A 281 0.73 -22.20 -9.69
N SER A 282 1.22 -23.40 -9.34
CA SER A 282 2.32 -24.07 -10.04
C SER A 282 1.88 -24.93 -11.22
N GLY A 283 0.57 -24.98 -11.53
CA GLY A 283 0.06 -25.79 -12.63
C GLY A 283 0.30 -27.30 -12.46
N GLY A 284 0.38 -27.80 -11.22
CA GLY A 284 0.40 -29.24 -10.95
C GLY A 284 1.68 -29.98 -11.33
N LYS A 285 2.86 -29.39 -11.14
CA LYS A 285 4.14 -30.15 -11.16
C LYS A 285 4.73 -30.24 -9.76
N ASN A 286 4.58 -31.41 -9.15
CA ASN A 286 5.11 -31.76 -7.84
C ASN A 286 6.64 -31.79 -7.86
N GLN A 287 7.28 -30.85 -7.18
CA GLN A 287 8.62 -31.06 -6.61
C GLN A 287 8.55 -30.71 -5.12
N ALA A 288 8.64 -31.73 -4.29
CA ALA A 288 8.63 -31.62 -2.84
C ALA A 288 10.04 -31.25 -2.36
N GLY A 289 10.18 -30.06 -1.76
CA GLY A 289 11.35 -29.63 -1.01
C GLY A 289 10.91 -29.00 0.31
N GLN A 290 11.54 -29.43 1.40
CA GLN A 290 11.25 -29.00 2.78
C GLN A 290 11.38 -27.48 2.98
N ILE A 291 10.46 -26.89 3.75
CA ILE A 291 10.61 -25.53 4.31
C ILE A 291 10.22 -25.56 5.79
N THR A 292 11.05 -24.91 6.61
CA THR A 292 11.12 -24.85 8.08
C THR A 292 10.17 -23.82 8.71
N SER A 293 9.88 -24.03 10.01
CA SER A 293 8.87 -23.39 10.89
C SER A 293 9.02 -21.90 11.22
N GLU A 294 9.24 -21.01 10.26
CA GLU A 294 9.53 -19.58 10.57
C GLU A 294 8.31 -18.62 10.50
N GLU A 295 7.11 -19.11 10.16
CA GLU A 295 5.93 -18.28 9.86
C GLU A 295 5.13 -17.78 11.10
N GLN A 296 5.65 -17.97 12.33
CA GLN A 296 4.93 -17.65 13.58
C GLN A 296 5.25 -16.28 14.22
N MET A 297 6.20 -15.47 13.70
CA MET A 297 6.63 -14.24 14.39
C MET A 297 5.87 -12.95 14.04
N LEU A 298 4.99 -12.93 13.04
CA LEU A 298 4.37 -11.68 12.56
C LEU A 298 3.07 -11.15 13.24
N PRO A 299 2.30 -11.87 14.08
CA PRO A 299 1.03 -11.31 14.58
C PRO A 299 1.13 -10.33 15.77
N GLN A 300 2.26 -10.20 16.47
CA GLN A 300 2.29 -9.50 17.77
C GLN A 300 2.48 -7.96 17.73
N LEU A 301 2.73 -7.36 16.56
CA LEU A 301 3.03 -5.92 16.45
C LEU A 301 1.83 -5.01 16.10
N LEU A 302 0.60 -5.53 16.09
CA LEU A 302 -0.59 -4.79 15.64
C LEU A 302 -1.48 -4.20 16.75
N ASP A 303 -1.13 -4.36 18.04
CA ASP A 303 -2.03 -4.00 19.17
C ASP A 303 -1.62 -2.76 19.99
N THR A 304 -0.53 -2.06 19.66
CA THR A 304 -0.04 -0.91 20.45
C THR A 304 -0.77 0.43 20.18
N ARG A 305 -1.77 0.45 19.28
CA ARG A 305 -2.39 1.70 18.81
C ARG A 305 -3.42 2.32 19.77
N LYS A 306 -3.79 1.65 20.86
CA LYS A 306 -4.81 2.14 21.80
C LYS A 306 -4.27 3.05 22.90
N ASP A 307 -2.99 2.96 23.26
CA ASP A 307 -2.48 3.63 24.45
C ASP A 307 -1.81 4.98 24.16
N ALA A 308 -1.25 5.18 22.96
CA ALA A 308 -0.51 6.42 22.64
C ALA A 308 -1.42 7.65 22.41
N ARG A 309 -2.66 7.47 21.93
CA ARG A 309 -3.54 8.61 21.61
C ARG A 309 -4.19 9.29 22.82
N ASN A 310 -4.08 8.71 24.02
CA ASN A 310 -4.70 9.28 25.22
C ASN A 310 -3.75 10.14 26.06
N ILE A 311 -2.45 10.14 25.76
CA ILE A 311 -1.44 10.83 26.59
C ILE A 311 -1.23 12.26 26.08
N ASP A 312 -1.07 12.45 24.77
CA ASP A 312 -0.75 13.78 24.22
C ASP A 312 -1.92 14.77 24.31
N GLY A 313 -3.17 14.31 24.19
CA GLY A 313 -4.34 15.19 24.30
C GLY A 313 -4.58 15.72 25.71
N ALA A 314 -4.17 14.99 26.76
CA ALA A 314 -4.37 15.41 28.13
C ALA A 314 -3.33 16.46 28.59
N GLU A 315 -2.14 16.47 27.99
CA GLU A 315 -1.07 17.40 28.35
C GLU A 315 -1.24 18.76 27.67
N GLU A 316 -1.70 18.80 26.41
CA GLU A 316 -2.08 20.05 25.74
C GLU A 316 -3.27 20.76 26.42
N GLN A 317 -4.25 19.99 26.90
CA GLN A 317 -5.43 20.56 27.57
C GLN A 317 -5.08 21.17 28.94
N ARG A 318 -4.15 20.56 29.69
CA ARG A 318 -3.64 21.13 30.95
C ARG A 318 -2.83 22.41 30.73
N LYS A 319 -2.02 22.45 29.67
CA LYS A 319 -1.24 23.65 29.34
C LYS A 319 -2.13 24.83 28.96
N ALA A 320 -3.22 24.58 28.23
CA ALA A 320 -4.19 25.60 27.87
C ALA A 320 -4.98 26.13 29.08
N GLU A 321 -5.30 25.27 30.05
CA GLU A 321 -5.98 25.67 31.30
C GLU A 321 -5.06 26.49 32.23
N ASP A 322 -3.77 26.13 32.33
CA ASP A 322 -2.79 26.88 33.11
C ASP A 322 -2.51 28.28 32.53
N GLU A 323 -2.47 28.43 31.20
CA GLU A 323 -2.35 29.73 30.54
C GLU A 323 -3.61 30.61 30.71
N LEU A 324 -4.80 30.00 30.75
CA LEU A 324 -6.05 30.72 31.01
C LEU A 324 -6.10 31.28 32.45
N HIS A 325 -5.55 30.54 33.41
CA HIS A 325 -5.47 30.98 34.80
C HIS A 325 -4.39 32.04 35.04
N ALA A 326 -3.29 32.02 34.28
CA ALA A 326 -2.21 33.00 34.39
C ALA A 326 -2.63 34.42 33.92
N HIS A 327 -3.63 34.53 33.03
CA HIS A 327 -4.09 35.80 32.46
C HIS A 327 -5.42 36.33 33.02
N GLY A 328 -5.93 35.75 34.11
CA GLY A 328 -7.14 36.19 34.84
C GLY A 328 -6.97 37.51 35.63
N GLY A 329 -6.40 38.54 35.02
CA GLY A 329 -6.34 39.90 35.57
C GLY A 329 -7.59 40.70 35.21
N ARG A 330 -8.49 40.86 36.19
CA ARG A 330 -9.66 41.76 36.25
C ARG A 330 -9.70 42.87 35.18
N SER A 331 -10.46 42.66 34.10
CA SER A 331 -11.02 43.75 33.31
C SER A 331 -12.30 44.24 33.98
N THR A 332 -12.19 45.35 34.70
CA THR A 332 -13.33 46.09 35.26
C THR A 332 -13.91 46.93 34.13
N LEU A 333 -15.09 46.54 33.64
CA LEU A 333 -15.83 47.29 32.61
C LEU A 333 -16.56 48.46 33.32
N ILE A 334 -16.02 49.67 33.19
CA ILE A 334 -16.72 50.90 33.57
C ILE A 334 -17.61 51.29 32.40
N ILE A 335 -18.92 51.26 32.61
CA ILE A 335 -19.91 51.84 31.72
C ILE A 335 -20.20 53.24 32.24
N THR A 336 -19.87 54.26 31.45
CA THR A 336 -20.35 55.65 31.58
C THR A 336 -20.77 56.16 30.23
#